data_AF-A0A5C3NKZ2-F1
#
_entry.id   AF-A0A5C3NKZ2-F1
#
_cell.length_a   1.000
_cell.length_b   1.000
_cell.length_c   1.000
_cell.angle_alpha   90.00
_cell.angle_beta   90.00
_cell.angle_gamma   90.00
#
_symmetry.space_group_name_H-M   'P 1'
#
loop_
_entity.id
_entity.type
_entity.pdbx_description
1 polymer ?
#
loop_
_entity_poly.entity_id
_entity_poly.type
_entity_poly.pdbx_seq_one_letter_code
_entity_poly.pdbx_strand_id
1 'polypeptide(L)'
;MPKLAFLQALIIELGLYSPVYDEDTHAAEYPSLPNSMRAAKALLKSQVFLNVRDYLAVRSQGIDALRGVMHPSRTALMREIRGGKRAPVKTVKETGLDVLLVTCFR
;
A
#
# COMPACT_ATOMS: atom_id res chain seq x y z
N MET A 1 6.17 -15.57 -1.45
CA MET A 1 7.00 -14.47 -0.94
C MET A 1 6.86 -13.31 -1.93
N PRO A 2 6.38 -12.12 -1.52
CA PRO A 2 6.31 -10.98 -2.43
C PRO A 2 7.73 -10.60 -2.87
N LYS A 3 7.90 -10.27 -4.16
CA LYS A 3 9.17 -9.80 -4.73
C LYS A 3 9.35 -8.31 -4.40
N LEU A 4 10.58 -7.83 -4.25
CA LEU A 4 10.85 -6.43 -3.89
C LEU A 4 10.21 -5.46 -4.89
N ALA A 5 10.32 -5.77 -6.19
CA ALA A 5 9.69 -5.02 -7.28
C ALA A 5 8.17 -4.85 -7.10
N PHE A 6 7.47 -5.83 -6.53
CA PHE A 6 6.04 -5.71 -6.25
C PHE A 6 5.77 -4.68 -5.15
N LEU A 7 6.56 -4.68 -4.07
CA LEU A 7 6.40 -3.69 -3.01
C LEU A 7 6.75 -2.29 -3.50
N GLN A 8 7.79 -2.17 -4.32
CA GLN A 8 8.19 -0.93 -4.97
C GLN A 8 7.08 -0.39 -5.88
N ALA A 9 6.50 -1.24 -6.73
CA ALA A 9 5.35 -0.88 -7.56
C ALA A 9 4.16 -0.43 -6.71
N LEU A 10 3.86 -1.13 -5.61
CA LEU A 10 2.78 -0.75 -4.69
C LEU A 10 3.05 0.61 -4.02
N ILE A 11 4.28 0.89 -3.61
CA ILE A 11 4.67 2.18 -3.02
C ILE A 11 4.44 3.33 -4.01
N ILE A 12 4.77 3.12 -5.28
CA ILE A 12 4.55 4.09 -6.37
C ILE A 12 3.05 4.21 -6.68
N GLU A 13 2.32 3.10 -6.76
CA GLU A 13 0.86 3.07 -7.03
C GLU A 13 0.07 3.85 -5.97
N LEU A 14 0.47 3.73 -4.71
CA LEU A 14 -0.10 4.48 -3.58
C LEU A 14 0.42 5.93 -3.50
N GLY A 15 1.34 6.30 -4.40
CA GLY A 15 2.14 7.53 -4.47
C GLY A 15 2.59 8.06 -3.13
N LEU A 16 3.25 7.16 -2.40
CA LEU A 16 4.08 7.49 -1.24
C LEU A 16 5.43 8.08 -1.66
N TYR A 17 5.77 8.00 -2.96
CA TYR A 17 6.96 8.58 -3.55
C TYR A 17 6.59 9.31 -4.83
N SER A 18 7.17 10.50 -4.99
CA SER A 18 7.14 11.25 -6.24
C SER A 18 8.39 10.91 -7.06
N PRO A 19 8.28 10.70 -8.38
CA PRO A 19 9.45 10.65 -9.23
C PRO A 19 10.18 11.99 -9.17
N VAL A 20 11.50 11.92 -9.16
CA VAL A 20 12.37 13.05 -9.48
C VAL A 20 12.68 12.94 -10.96
N TYR A 21 12.37 13.98 -11.72
CA TYR A 21 12.73 14.05 -13.13
C TYR A 21 14.14 14.59 -13.22
N ASP A 22 15.03 13.78 -13.77
CA ASP A 22 16.34 14.23 -14.16
C ASP A 22 16.18 15.04 -15.46
N GLU A 23 16.51 16.34 -15.43
CA GLU A 23 16.35 17.23 -16.60
C GLU A 23 17.28 16.83 -17.76
N ASP A 24 18.43 16.22 -17.46
CA ASP A 24 19.43 15.85 -18.46
C ASP A 24 19.13 14.49 -19.12
N THR A 25 18.60 13.54 -18.34
CA THR A 25 18.39 12.15 -18.79
C THR A 25 16.94 11.88 -19.20
N HIS A 26 16.01 12.80 -18.88
CA HIS A 26 14.56 12.65 -19.05
C HIS A 26 13.99 11.34 -18.46
N ALA A 27 14.69 10.76 -17.48
CA ALA A 27 14.28 9.54 -16.80
C ALA A 27 13.61 9.89 -15.47
N ALA A 28 12.56 9.15 -15.12
CA ALA A 28 11.96 9.23 -13.80
C ALA A 28 12.80 8.39 -12.82
N GLU A 29 13.54 9.07 -11.95
CA GLU A 29 14.29 8.42 -10.88
C GLU A 29 13.50 8.41 -9.57
N TYR A 30 13.66 7.33 -8.81
CA TYR A 30 13.14 7.23 -7.44
C TYR A 30 14.31 6.95 -6.48
N PRO A 31 15.20 7.95 -6.26
CA PRO A 31 16.46 7.75 -5.54
C PRO A 31 16.27 7.27 -4.09
N SER A 32 15.06 7.46 -3.56
CA SER A 32 14.68 7.10 -2.20
C SER A 32 13.71 5.91 -2.11
N LEU A 33 13.46 5.20 -3.23
CA LEU A 33 12.62 4.01 -3.22
C LEU A 33 13.30 2.89 -2.42
N PRO A 34 12.59 2.20 -1.51
CA PRO A 34 13.19 1.14 -0.72
C PRO A 34 13.84 0.04 -1.58
N ASN A 35 15.14 -0.17 -1.39
CA ASN A 35 15.94 -1.17 -2.12
C ASN A 35 16.00 -2.54 -1.40
N SER A 36 15.26 -2.70 -0.30
CA SER A 36 15.18 -3.95 0.44
C SER A 36 13.75 -4.28 0.85
N MET A 37 13.46 -5.58 0.95
CA MET A 37 12.15 -6.09 1.38
C MET A 37 11.74 -5.54 2.74
N ARG A 38 12.70 -5.40 3.67
CA ARG A 38 12.46 -4.90 5.02
C ARG A 38 12.08 -3.43 5.01
N ALA A 39 12.83 -2.61 4.28
CA ALA A 39 12.55 -1.17 4.16
C ALA A 39 11.19 -0.92 3.49
N ALA A 40 10.88 -1.63 2.40
CA ALA A 40 9.61 -1.49 1.69
C ALA A 40 8.41 -1.86 2.59
N LYS A 41 8.50 -2.96 3.33
CA LYS A 41 7.47 -3.35 4.31
C LYS A 41 7.34 -2.35 5.45
N ALA A 42 8.45 -1.82 5.96
CA ALA A 42 8.43 -0.87 7.07
C ALA A 42 7.69 0.42 6.68
N LEU A 43 7.99 0.95 5.48
CA LEU A 43 7.32 2.11 4.92
C LEU A 43 5.82 1.88 4.71
N LEU A 44 5.45 0.79 4.02
CA LEU A 44 4.04 0.47 3.80
C LEU A 44 3.27 0.36 5.12
N LYS A 45 3.85 -0.27 6.15
CA LYS A 45 3.21 -0.41 7.46
C LYS A 45 3.11 0.88 8.26
N SER A 46 3.99 1.85 8.02
CA SER A 46 3.98 3.13 8.77
C SER A 46 3.06 4.16 8.14
N GLN A 47 2.84 4.12 6.83
CA GLN A 47 2.08 5.15 6.11
C GLN A 47 0.76 4.65 5.50
N VAL A 48 0.64 3.35 5.20
CA VAL A 48 -0.53 2.82 4.50
C VAL A 48 -1.47 2.14 5.48
N PHE A 49 -2.53 2.84 5.86
CA PHE A 49 -3.64 2.28 6.63
C PHE A 49 -4.85 2.18 5.73
N LEU A 50 -4.90 1.12 4.93
CA LEU A 50 -5.94 0.93 3.94
C LEU A 50 -6.61 -0.44 4.10
N ASN A 51 -7.94 -0.48 3.97
CA ASN A 51 -8.68 -1.72 3.91
C ASN A 51 -8.51 -2.35 2.53
N VAL A 52 -8.14 -3.64 2.45
CA VAL A 52 -7.95 -4.33 1.16
C VAL A 52 -9.21 -4.30 0.30
N ARG A 53 -10.42 -4.30 0.91
CA ARG A 53 -11.67 -4.18 0.14
C ARG A 53 -11.77 -2.83 -0.56
N ASP A 54 -11.45 -1.75 0.13
CA ASP A 54 -11.53 -0.40 -0.43
C ASP A 54 -10.41 -0.15 -1.44
N TYR A 55 -9.20 -0.64 -1.16
CA TYR A 55 -8.11 -0.68 -2.13
C TYR A 55 -8.58 -1.28 -3.45
N LEU A 56 -9.13 -2.50 -3.42
CA LEU A 56 -9.58 -3.19 -4.63
C LEU A 56 -10.74 -2.46 -5.33
N ALA A 57 -11.62 -1.79 -4.59
CA ALA A 57 -12.76 -1.06 -5.14
C ALA A 57 -12.34 0.21 -5.90
N VAL A 58 -11.30 0.90 -5.44
CA VAL A 58 -10.86 2.18 -6.04
C VAL A 58 -9.53 2.11 -6.78
N ARG A 59 -8.88 0.95 -6.81
CA ARG A 59 -7.55 0.74 -7.42
C ARG A 59 -7.44 1.32 -8.84
N SER A 60 -8.47 1.10 -9.66
CA SER A 60 -8.50 1.55 -11.06
C SER A 60 -8.84 3.03 -11.23
N GLN A 61 -9.21 3.73 -10.16
CA GLN A 61 -9.65 5.13 -10.19
C GLN A 61 -8.48 6.10 -9.96
N GLY A 62 -7.27 5.57 -9.72
CA GLY A 62 -6.05 6.36 -9.55
C GLY A 62 -5.76 6.76 -8.10
N ILE A 63 -4.69 7.53 -7.95
CA ILE A 63 -4.09 7.83 -6.65
C ILE A 63 -4.99 8.64 -5.73
N ASP A 64 -5.75 9.60 -6.26
CA ASP A 64 -6.58 10.48 -5.44
C ASP A 64 -7.75 9.72 -4.81
N ALA A 65 -8.33 8.77 -5.55
CA ALA A 65 -9.35 7.87 -5.02
C ALA A 65 -8.77 6.96 -3.93
N LEU A 66 -7.55 6.42 -4.13
CA LEU A 66 -6.84 5.64 -3.12
C LEU A 66 -6.56 6.45 -1.85
N ARG A 67 -6.11 7.71 -1.99
CA ARG A 67 -5.90 8.62 -0.85
C ARG A 67 -7.19 8.91 -0.09
N GLY A 68 -8.32 9.04 -0.80
CA GLY A 68 -9.63 9.28 -0.19
C GLY A 68 -10.13 8.14 0.70
N VAL A 69 -9.68 6.91 0.47
CA VAL A 69 -10.05 5.72 1.26
C VAL A 69 -8.99 5.31 2.29
N MET A 70 -7.82 5.97 2.32
CA MET A 70 -6.82 5.73 3.35
C MET A 70 -7.30 6.26 4.71
N HIS A 71 -7.12 5.45 5.74
CA HIS A 71 -7.38 5.86 7.11
C HIS A 71 -6.21 6.71 7.65
N PRO A 72 -6.49 7.67 8.55
CA PRO A 72 -5.44 8.52 9.12
C PRO A 72 -4.54 7.76 10.11
N SER A 73 -4.95 6.59 10.60
CA SER A 73 -4.17 5.78 11.53
C SER A 73 -4.55 4.31 11.48
N ARG A 74 -3.64 3.47 11.97
CA ARG A 74 -3.89 2.04 12.20
C ARG A 74 -5.13 1.80 13.06
N THR A 75 -5.35 2.61 14.10
CA THR A 75 -6.49 2.46 15.01
C THR A 75 -7.81 2.73 14.30
N ALA A 76 -7.87 3.73 13.43
CA ALA A 76 -9.05 4.03 12.62
C ALA A 76 -9.39 2.88 11.65
N LEU A 77 -8.39 2.34 10.96
CA LEU A 77 -8.55 1.15 10.10
C LEU A 77 -9.04 -0.06 10.91
N MET A 78 -8.43 -0.32 12.07
CA MET A 78 -8.80 -1.45 12.93
C MET A 78 -10.25 -1.34 13.44
N ARG A 79 -10.73 -0.12 13.75
CA ARG A 79 -12.12 0.12 14.16
C ARG A 79 -13.08 -0.25 13.03
N GLU A 80 -12.78 0.13 11.79
CA GLU A 80 -13.61 -0.20 10.63
C GLU A 80 -13.63 -1.72 10.35
N ILE A 81 -12.47 -2.38 10.39
CA ILE A 81 -12.36 -3.83 10.20
C ILE A 81 -13.17 -4.59 11.26
N ARG A 82 -13.08 -4.15 12.54
CA ARG A 82 -13.86 -4.72 13.65
C ARG A 82 -15.36 -4.42 13.53
N GLY A 83 -15.72 -3.32 12.88
CA GLY A 83 -17.11 -2.95 12.55
C GLY A 83 -17.74 -3.77 11.43
N GLY A 84 -17.05 -4.79 10.89
CA GLY A 84 -17.62 -5.76 9.94
C GLY A 84 -17.11 -5.60 8.51
N LYS A 85 -16.33 -4.57 8.19
CA LYS A 85 -15.81 -4.34 6.83
C LYS A 85 -14.54 -5.16 6.52
N ARG A 86 -14.45 -6.40 7.01
CA ARG A 86 -13.24 -7.24 6.87
C ARG A 86 -13.12 -7.83 5.46
N ALA A 87 -11.90 -7.85 4.92
CA ALA A 87 -11.56 -8.60 3.71
C ALA A 87 -11.33 -10.09 4.01
N PRO A 88 -11.87 -11.05 3.22
CA PRO A 88 -11.59 -12.47 3.40
C PRO A 88 -10.10 -12.77 3.19
N VAL A 89 -9.47 -13.46 4.15
CA VAL A 89 -8.02 -13.75 4.14
C VAL A 89 -7.60 -14.49 2.87
N LYS A 90 -8.44 -15.41 2.39
CA LYS A 90 -8.19 -16.17 1.15
C LYS A 90 -8.03 -15.24 -0.05
N THR A 91 -8.97 -14.31 -0.23
CA THR A 91 -8.95 -13.29 -1.30
C THR A 91 -7.72 -12.39 -1.21
N VAL A 92 -7.31 -11.97 -0.01
CA VAL A 92 -6.10 -11.14 0.17
C VAL A 92 -4.84 -11.89 -0.25
N LYS A 93 -4.75 -13.19 0.06
CA LYS A 93 -3.60 -14.02 -0.34
C LYS A 93 -3.58 -14.28 -1.86
N GLU A 94 -4.72 -14.57 -2.46
CA GLU A 94 -4.85 -14.80 -3.91
C GLU A 94 -4.48 -13.56 -4.72
N THR A 95 -4.74 -12.36 -4.18
CA THR A 95 -4.39 -11.08 -4.81
C THR A 95 -2.95 -10.62 -4.58
N GLY A 96 -2.16 -11.35 -3.78
CA GLY A 96 -0.77 -10.98 -3.46
C GLY A 96 -0.65 -9.74 -2.56
N LEU A 97 -1.73 -9.36 -1.88
CA LEU A 97 -1.78 -8.21 -0.98
C LEU A 97 -1.52 -8.60 0.48
N ASP A 98 -0.83 -9.72 0.69
CA ASP A 98 -0.46 -10.24 2.00
C ASP A 98 0.40 -9.26 2.81
N VAL A 99 1.12 -8.34 2.14
CA VAL A 99 1.84 -7.25 2.79
C VAL A 99 0.93 -6.22 3.48
N LEU A 100 -0.29 -6.03 2.96
CA LEU A 100 -1.30 -5.13 3.55
C LEU A 100 -2.12 -5.81 4.65
N LEU A 101 -1.88 -7.10 4.92
CA LEU A 101 -2.55 -7.79 6.01
C LEU A 101 -2.11 -7.21 7.34
N VAL A 102 -3.05 -6.54 8.00
CA VAL A 102 -2.93 -6.22 9.42
C VAL A 102 -3.42 -7.43 10.21
N THR A 103 -2.52 -8.05 10.97
CA THR A 103 -2.93 -9.04 11.98
C THR A 103 -3.69 -8.34 13.08
N CYS A 104 -4.98 -8.66 13.21
CA CYS A 104 -5.76 -8.35 14.40
C CYS A 104 -5.30 -9.33 15.49
N PHE A 105 -4.33 -8.95 16.30
CA PHE A 105 -4.10 -9.66 17.55
C PHE A 105 -5.34 -9.46 18.41
N ARG A 106 -5.87 -10.57 18.91
CA ARG A 106 -6.99 -10.61 19.82
C ARG A 106 -6.46 -10.40 21.23
#